data_AF-A0A392T2L9-F1
#
_entry.id   AF-A0A392T2L9-F1
#
_cell.length_a   1.000
_cell.length_b   1.000
_cell.length_c   1.000
_cell.angle_alpha   90.00
_cell.angle_beta   90.00
_cell.angle_gamma   90.00
#
_symmetry.space_group_name_H-M   'P 1'
#
loop_
_entity.id
_entity.type
_entity.pdbx_description
1 polymer ?
#
loop_
_entity_poly.entity_id
_entity_poly.type
_entity_poly.pdbx_seq_one_letter_code
_entity_poly.pdbx_strand_id
1 'polypeptide(L)' 'MARDNQPGREDEMMLERFMRQKPPTFTGGYDPDGAHKWLEEVENIFEAMACSKEGKTTLGAYMLREEANNWWK' A
#
# COMPACT_ATOMS: atom_id res chain seq x y z
N MET A 1 -3.70 27.37 19.13
CA MET A 1 -2.78 26.30 18.70
C MET A 1 -3.17 25.94 17.27
N ALA A 2 -2.44 26.46 16.28
CA ALA A 2 -2.64 26.05 14.90
C ALA A 2 -2.24 24.57 14.84
N ARG A 3 -3.22 23.69 14.64
CA ARG A 3 -2.94 22.30 14.34
C ARG A 3 -2.37 22.34 12.93
N ASP A 4 -1.04 22.31 12.82
CA ASP A 4 -0.35 22.10 11.56
C ASP A 4 -0.83 20.76 10.97
N ASN A 5 -1.92 20.84 10.21
CA ASN A 5 -2.45 19.79 9.38
C ASN A 5 -1.59 19.74 8.11
N GLN A 6 -0.33 19.34 8.26
CA GLN A 6 0.58 19.13 7.15
C GLN A 6 0.28 17.75 6.54
N PRO A 7 -0.34 17.66 5.35
CA PRO A 7 -0.70 16.39 4.72
C PRO A 7 0.51 15.45 4.56
N GLY A 8 1.71 15.99 4.33
CA GLY A 8 2.93 15.19 4.20
C GLY A 8 3.35 14.41 5.47
N ARG A 9 3.00 14.88 6.67
CA ARG A 9 3.31 14.14 7.91
C ARG A 9 2.38 12.95 8.13
N GLU A 10 1.12 13.08 7.73
CA GLU A 10 0.13 12.02 7.86
C GLU A 10 0.43 10.88 6.89
N ASP A 11 0.81 11.21 5.65
CA ASP A 11 1.23 10.24 4.64
C ASP A 11 2.50 9.47 5.07
N GLU A 12 3.50 10.18 5.63
CA GLU A 12 4.73 9.56 6.14
C GLU A 12 4.45 8.61 7.31
N MET A 13 3.62 9.04 8.28
CA MET A 13 3.19 8.17 9.40
C MET A 13 2.39 6.95 8.93
N MET A 14 1.54 7.10 7.90
CA MET A 14 0.81 5.97 7.31
C MET A 14 1.75 4.99 6.61
N LEU A 15 2.73 5.49 5.84
CA LEU A 15 3.72 4.66 5.19
C LEU A 15 4.59 3.90 6.20
N GLU A 16 5.06 4.56 7.25
CA GLU A 16 5.82 3.88 8.31
C GLU A 16 5.00 2.77 8.98
N ARG A 17 3.73 3.06 9.32
CA ARG A 17 2.84 2.06 9.92
C ARG A 17 2.58 0.89 8.98
N PHE A 18 2.43 1.16 7.69
CA PHE A 18 2.26 0.14 6.65
C PHE A 18 3.49 -0.73 6.54
N MET A 19 4.68 -0.15 6.40
CA MET A 19 5.94 -0.88 6.29
C MET A 19 6.24 -1.71 7.55
N ARG A 20 5.80 -1.27 8.74
CA ARG A 20 5.88 -2.07 9.98
C ARG A 20 5.05 -3.36 9.93
N GLN A 21 3.99 -3.42 9.11
CA GLN A 21 3.22 -4.65 8.88
C GLN A 21 3.92 -5.61 7.92
N LYS A 22 5.04 -5.21 7.30
CA LYS A 22 5.79 -5.99 6.31
C LYS A 22 4.89 -6.53 5.19
N PRO A 23 4.17 -5.65 4.47
CA PRO A 23 3.31 -6.04 3.38
C PRO A 23 4.10 -6.85 2.33
N PRO A 24 3.46 -7.84 1.67
CA PRO A 24 4.08 -8.59 0.59
C PRO A 24 4.28 -7.70 -0.64
N THR A 25 5.33 -7.95 -1.43
CA THR A 25 5.55 -7.30 -2.74
C THR A 25 5.00 -8.15 -3.87
N PHE A 26 4.51 -7.52 -4.93
CA PHE A 26 4.07 -8.21 -6.15
C PHE A 26 4.91 -7.76 -7.35
N THR A 27 5.61 -8.70 -7.97
CA THR A 27 6.49 -8.45 -9.12
C THR A 27 5.76 -8.53 -10.47
N GLY A 28 4.55 -9.07 -10.49
CA GLY A 28 3.81 -9.36 -11.72
C GLY A 28 3.92 -10.82 -12.14
N GLY A 29 3.61 -11.10 -13.40
CA GLY A 29 3.55 -12.44 -13.98
C GLY A 29 2.14 -13.02 -14.12
N TYR A 30 2.05 -14.14 -14.84
CA TYR A 30 0.80 -14.88 -15.04
C TYR A 30 0.53 -15.82 -13.85
N ASP A 31 0.25 -15.22 -12.69
CA ASP A 31 -0.13 -15.94 -11.47
C ASP A 31 -1.39 -15.31 -10.86
N PRO A 32 -2.59 -15.69 -11.35
CA PRO A 32 -3.86 -15.16 -10.85
C PRO A 32 -4.08 -15.45 -9.36
N ASP A 33 -3.66 -16.63 -8.90
CA ASP A 33 -3.81 -17.06 -7.51
C ASP A 33 -2.86 -16.27 -6.59
N GLY A 34 -1.61 -16.09 -7.02
CA GLY A 34 -0.63 -15.25 -6.32
C GLY A 34 -1.05 -13.78 -6.26
N ALA A 35 -1.61 -13.24 -7.34
CA ALA A 35 -2.15 -11.89 -7.37
C ALA A 35 -3.34 -11.72 -6.42
N HIS A 36 -4.26 -12.70 -6.39
CA HIS A 36 -5.40 -12.68 -5.47
C HIS A 36 -4.97 -12.74 -4.01
N LYS A 37 -4.05 -13.65 -3.68
CA LYS A 37 -3.49 -13.76 -2.33
C LYS A 37 -2.75 -12.50 -1.90
N TRP A 38 -1.96 -11.91 -2.79
CA TRP A 38 -1.28 -10.64 -2.52
C TRP A 38 -2.27 -9.51 -2.22
N LEU A 39 -3.35 -9.41 -3.00
CA LEU A 39 -4.41 -8.42 -2.78
C LEU A 39 -5.07 -8.62 -1.41
N GLU A 40 -5.46 -9.86 -1.06
CA GLU A 40 -6.10 -10.16 0.22
C GLU A 40 -5.21 -9.78 1.42
N GLU A 41 -3.92 -10.13 1.37
CA GLU A 41 -2.97 -9.78 2.44
C GLU A 41 -2.80 -8.26 2.58
N VAL A 42 -2.71 -7.53 1.47
CA VAL A 42 -2.58 -6.06 1.47
C VAL A 42 -3.87 -5.37 1.92
N GLU A 43 -5.04 -5.87 1.52
CA GLU A 43 -6.34 -5.35 1.94
C GLU A 43 -6.56 -5.50 3.46
N ASN A 44 -6.20 -6.66 4.02
CA ASN A 44 -6.25 -6.90 5.47
C ASN A 44 -5.40 -5.87 6.24
N ILE A 45 -4.21 -5.53 5.73
CA ILE A 45 -3.35 -4.51 6.32
C ILE A 45 -4.02 -3.13 6.25
N PHE A 46 -4.62 -2.77 5.11
CA PHE A 46 -5.31 -1.49 4.97
C PHE A 46 -6.50 -1.34 5.91
N GLU A 47 -7.26 -2.41 6.12
CA GLU A 47 -8.36 -2.44 7.08
C GLU A 47 -7.86 -2.28 8.52
N ALA A 48 -6.82 -3.03 8.91
CA ALA A 48 -6.21 -2.92 10.23
C ALA A 48 -5.64 -1.51 10.53
N MET A 49 -5.25 -0.77 9.49
CA MET A 49 -4.78 0.60 9.60
C MET A 49 -5.88 1.66 9.49
N ALA A 50 -7.11 1.28 9.12
CA ALA A 50 -8.19 2.19 8.75
C ALA A 50 -7.78 3.19 7.65
N CYS A 51 -7.08 2.70 6.62
CA CYS A 51 -6.53 3.54 5.55
C CYS A 51 -7.65 4.12 4.65
N SER A 52 -7.54 5.40 4.29
CA SER A 52 -8.45 6.04 3.35
C SER A 52 -8.26 5.49 1.94
N LYS A 53 -9.26 5.63 1.07
CA LYS A 53 -9.18 5.12 -0.31
C LYS A 53 -7.99 5.69 -1.09
N GLU A 54 -7.65 6.96 -0.90
CA GLU A 54 -6.45 7.58 -1.48
C GLU A 54 -5.15 6.99 -0.92
N GLY A 55 -5.08 6.76 0.40
CA GLY A 55 -3.92 6.13 1.03
C GLY A 55 -3.67 4.70 0.55
N LYS A 56 -4.73 3.91 0.34
CA LYS A 56 -4.62 2.53 -0.18
C LYS A 56 -3.94 2.50 -1.56
N THR A 57 -4.29 3.42 -2.44
CA THR A 57 -3.70 3.51 -3.79
C THR A 57 -2.21 3.81 -3.72
N THR A 58 -1.81 4.81 -2.93
CA THR A 58 -0.40 5.21 -2.79
C THR A 58 0.44 4.10 -2.17
N LEU A 59 -0.04 3.46 -1.11
CA LEU A 59 0.66 2.39 -0.42
C LEU A 59 0.69 1.08 -1.23
N GLY A 60 -0.41 0.75 -1.92
CA GLY A 60 -0.50 -0.42 -2.78
C GLY A 60 0.46 -0.33 -3.97
N ALA A 61 0.52 0.84 -4.62
CA ALA A 61 1.46 1.13 -5.68
C ALA A 61 2.92 0.95 -5.24
N TYR A 62 3.23 1.31 -3.98
CA TYR A 62 4.56 1.15 -3.41
C TYR A 62 5.01 -0.32 -3.28
N MET A 63 4.07 -1.27 -3.24
CA MET A 63 4.36 -2.71 -3.12
C MET A 63 4.50 -3.42 -4.47
N LEU A 64 4.13 -2.74 -5.56
CA LEU A 64 4.34 -3.25 -6.90
C LEU A 64 5.83 -3.14 -7.27
N ARG A 65 6.32 -4.16 -7.97
CA ARG A 65 7.70 -4.29 -8.42
C ARG A 65 7.69 -4.70 -9.90
N GLU A 66 8.82 -4.47 -10.57
CA GLU A 66 9.08 -4.96 -11.94
C GLU A 66 7.91 -4.75 -12.92
N GLU A 67 7.36 -5.83 -13.49
CA GLU A 67 6.28 -5.78 -14.48
C GLU A 67 5.01 -5.14 -13.92
N ALA A 68 4.65 -5.46 -12.68
CA ALA A 68 3.45 -4.90 -12.05
C ALA A 68 3.58 -3.39 -11.82
N ASN A 69 4.78 -2.90 -11.47
CA ASN A 69 5.04 -1.47 -11.35
C ASN A 69 5.02 -0.76 -12.71
N ASN A 70 5.45 -1.43 -13.78
CA ASN A 70 5.40 -0.89 -15.14
C ASN A 70 3.98 -0.78 -15.68
N TRP A 71 3.09 -1.72 -15.33
CA TRP A 71 1.67 -1.66 -15.71
C TRP A 71 0.89 -0.58 -14.96
N TRP A 72 1.28 -0.30 -13.71
CA TRP A 72 0.58 0.64 -12.83
C TRP A 72 0.93 2.11 -13.06
N LYS A 73 2.12 2.40 -13.61
CA LYS A 73 2.55 3.76 -13.99
C LYS A 73 1.82 4.26 -15.23
#